data_AF-A0A965U4V0-F1
#
_entry.id   AF-A0A965U4V0-F1
#
_cell.length_a   1.000
_cell.length_b   1.000
_cell.length_c   1.000
_cell.angle_alpha   90.00
_cell.angle_beta   90.00
_cell.angle_gamma   90.00
#
_symmetry.space_group_name_H-M   'P 1'
#
loop_
_entity.id
_entity.type
_entity.pdbx_description
1 polymer ?
#
loop_
_entity_poly.entity_id
_entity_poly.type
_entity_poly.pdbx_seq_one_letter_code
_entity_poly.pdbx_strand_id
1 'polypeptide(L)' 'MEYLWTKHVQLPSFPALARDCSTDVLIIGGGMAGILCALLLQQAGVNCLLAEGQTIGGGIT' A
#
# COMPACT_ATOMS: atom_id res chain seq x y z
N MET A 1 -14.19 -1.99 14.68
CA MET A 1 -15.03 -3.19 14.45
C MET A 1 -14.10 -4.39 14.55
N GLU A 2 -14.43 -5.39 15.36
CA GLU A 2 -13.59 -6.57 15.55
C GLU A 2 -14.15 -7.72 14.72
N TYR A 3 -13.33 -8.27 13.82
CA TYR A 3 -13.71 -9.39 12.98
C TYR A 3 -12.98 -10.66 13.42
N LEU A 4 -13.65 -11.81 13.36
CA LEU A 4 -13.04 -13.09 13.73
C LEU A 4 -11.77 -13.39 12.91
N TRP A 5 -11.75 -13.01 11.63
CA TRP A 5 -10.61 -13.23 10.73
C TRP A 5 -9.44 -12.27 10.95
N THR A 6 -9.62 -11.18 11.70
CA THR A 6 -8.51 -10.26 12.07
C THR A 6 -7.99 -10.50 13.48
N LYS A 7 -8.64 -11.36 14.29
CA LYS A 7 -8.38 -11.54 15.72
C LYS A 7 -6.93 -11.94 16.07
N HIS A 8 -6.27 -12.69 15.20
CA HIS A 8 -4.90 -13.17 15.39
C HIS A 8 -3.94 -12.70 14.29
N VAL A 9 -4.37 -11.73 13.47
CA VAL A 9 -3.57 -11.21 12.36
C VAL A 9 -2.99 -9.86 12.78
N GLN A 10 -1.67 -9.74 12.68
CA GLN A 10 -1.00 -8.45 12.73
C GLN A 10 -0.80 -7.97 11.30
N LEU A 11 -1.43 -6.84 10.96
CA LEU A 11 -1.22 -6.22 9.67
C LEU A 11 0.17 -5.55 9.65
N PRO A 12 0.88 -5.60 8.50
CA PRO A 12 2.11 -4.84 8.35
C PRO A 12 1.83 -3.34 8.51
N SER A 13 2.72 -2.65 9.22
CA SER A 13 2.71 -1.19 9.33
C SER A 13 3.79 -0.58 8.46
N PHE A 14 3.47 0.52 7.81
CA PHE A 14 4.40 1.25 6.95
C PHE A 14 4.64 2.65 7.52
N PRO A 15 5.88 3.17 7.46
CA PRO A 15 6.16 4.51 7.96
C PRO A 15 5.45 5.56 7.11
N ALA A 16 5.02 6.63 7.75
CA ALA A 16 4.61 7.84 7.04
C ALA A 16 5.80 8.41 6.24
N LEU A 17 5.50 9.11 5.14
CA LEU A 17 6.51 9.76 4.32
C LEU A 17 7.18 10.88 5.13
N ALA A 18 8.44 10.69 5.50
CA ALA A 18 9.16 11.60 6.40
C ALA A 18 9.82 12.80 5.69
N ARG A 19 9.97 12.72 4.37
CA ARG A 19 10.66 13.71 3.52
C ARG A 19 10.20 13.58 2.09
N ASP A 20 10.49 14.60 1.30
CA ASP A 20 10.28 14.55 -0.14
C ASP A 20 11.03 13.37 -0.77
N CYS A 21 10.38 12.71 -1.71
CA CYS A 21 10.90 11.58 -2.45
C CYS A 21 10.58 11.72 -3.94
N SER A 22 11.38 11.07 -4.78
CA SER A 22 11.17 11.01 -6.23
C SER A 22 11.03 9.56 -6.66
N THR A 23 10.11 9.31 -7.58
CA THR A 23 9.79 8.00 -8.14
C THR A 23 9.28 8.21 -9.57
N ASP A 24 9.38 7.20 -10.42
CA ASP A 24 8.84 7.29 -11.79
C ASP A 24 7.30 7.24 -11.78
N VAL A 25 6.72 6.44 -10.86
CA VAL A 25 5.26 6.28 -10.72
C VAL A 25 4.84 6.38 -9.25
N LEU A 26 3.88 7.27 -8.96
CA LEU A 26 3.20 7.35 -7.67
C LEU A 26 1.80 6.71 -7.77
N ILE A 27 1.53 5.75 -6.90
CA ILE A 27 0.23 5.10 -6.74
C ILE A 27 -0.44 5.66 -5.48
N ILE A 28 -1.66 6.16 -5.65
CA ILE A 28 -2.48 6.69 -4.54
C ILE A 28 -3.60 5.69 -4.24
N GLY A 29 -3.63 5.19 -3.00
CA GLY A 29 -4.60 4.22 -2.50
C GLY A 29 -3.97 2.84 -2.28
N GLY A 30 -3.99 2.38 -1.03
CA GLY A 30 -3.47 1.08 -0.58
C GLY A 30 -4.51 -0.03 -0.56
N GLY A 31 -5.55 0.06 -1.39
CA GLY A 31 -6.52 -1.01 -1.62
C GLY A 31 -5.95 -2.15 -2.48
N MET A 32 -6.81 -3.08 -2.89
CA MET A 32 -6.39 -4.22 -3.71
C MET A 32 -5.83 -3.78 -5.06
N ALA A 33 -6.50 -2.84 -5.74
CA ALA A 33 -6.05 -2.35 -7.04
C ALA A 33 -4.67 -1.67 -6.96
N GLY A 34 -4.44 -0.85 -5.93
CA GLY A 34 -3.17 -0.18 -5.73
C GLY A 34 -2.02 -1.15 -5.43
N ILE A 35 -2.26 -2.13 -4.54
CA ILE A 35 -1.27 -3.16 -4.20
C ILE A 35 -0.90 -3.99 -5.43
N LEU A 36 -1.89 -4.43 -6.20
CA LEU A 36 -1.65 -5.21 -7.42
C LEU A 36 -0.93 -4.39 -8.49
N CYS A 37 -1.27 -3.10 -8.63
CA CYS A 37 -0.55 -2.17 -9.51
C CYS A 37 0.93 -2.05 -9.10
N ALA A 38 1.21 -1.84 -7.81
CA ALA A 38 2.57 -1.75 -7.30
C ALA A 38 3.37 -3.04 -7.55
N LEU A 39 2.74 -4.21 -7.34
CA LEU A 39 3.36 -5.50 -7.61
C LEU A 39 3.74 -5.66 -9.08
N LEU A 40 2.82 -5.35 -10.01
CA LEU A 40 3.06 -5.49 -11.45
C LEU A 40 4.13 -4.51 -11.95
N LEU A 41 4.13 -3.27 -11.46
CA LEU A 41 5.17 -2.29 -11.80
C LEU A 41 6.54 -2.71 -11.26
N GLN A 42 6.61 -3.20 -10.03
CA GLN A 42 7.84 -3.73 -9.45
C GLN A 42 8.37 -4.93 -10.25
N GLN A 43 7.50 -5.85 -10.67
CA GLN A 43 7.88 -6.98 -11.53
C GLN A 43 8.38 -6.55 -12.91
N ALA A 44 7.87 -5.43 -13.43
CA ALA A 44 8.34 -4.82 -14.67
C ALA A 44 9.64 -4.01 -14.50
N GLY A 45 10.19 -3.92 -13.29
CA GLY A 45 11.41 -3.15 -13.00
C GLY A 45 11.20 -1.65 -12.92
N VAL A 46 9.95 -1.18 -12.77
CA VAL A 46 9.61 0.24 -12.63
C VAL A 46 9.75 0.68 -11.18
N ASN A 47 10.44 1.79 -10.95
CA ASN A 47 10.53 2.39 -9.62
C ASN A 47 9.22 3.12 -9.28
N CYS A 48 8.40 2.49 -8.44
CA CYS A 48 7.12 3.03 -8.00
C CYS A 48 7.03 3.20 -6.47
N LEU A 49 6.23 4.17 -6.04
CA LEU A 49 5.87 4.38 -4.64
C LEU A 49 4.35 4.26 -4.48
N LEU A 50 3.90 3.55 -3.45
CA LEU A 50 2.49 3.47 -3.07
C LEU A 50 2.25 4.24 -1.77
N ALA A 51 1.25 5.12 -1.78
CA ALA A 51 0.86 5.93 -0.63
C ALA A 51 -0.63 5.72 -0.30
N GLU A 52 -0.92 5.61 1.00
CA GLU A 52 -2.27 5.46 1.56
C GLU A 52 -2.43 6.45 2.71
N GLY A 53 -3.58 7.11 2.80
CA GLY A 53 -3.88 8.08 3.85
C GLY A 53 -4.21 7.44 5.20
N GLN A 54 -4.59 6.16 5.20
CA GLN A 54 -4.89 5.38 6.39
C GLN A 54 -3.95 4.16 6.52
N THR A 55 -4.50 2.95 6.50
CA THR A 55 -3.76 1.70 6.61
C THR A 55 -3.81 0.96 5.28
N ILE A 56 -2.64 0.60 4.75
CA ILE A 56 -2.55 -0.25 3.55
C ILE A 56 -3.33 -1.55 3.80
N GLY A 57 -4.17 -1.95 2.85
CA GLY A 57 -5.04 -3.11 2.95
C GLY A 57 -6.31 -2.90 3.78
N GLY A 58 -6.59 -1.68 4.26
CA GLY A 58 -7.80 -1.36 5.03
C GLY A 58 -9.05 -1.03 4.19
N GLY A 59 -8.86 -0.70 2.91
CA GLY A 59 -9.92 -0.37 1.96
C GLY A 59 -10.15 -1.45 0.89
N ILE A 60 -11.17 -1.27 0.04
CA ILE A 60 -11.62 -2.26 -0.96
C ILE A 60 -11.48 -1.82 -2.43
N THR A 61 -10.81 -0.70 -2.71
CA THR A 61 -10.66 -0.18 -4.08
C THR A 61 -9.78 -1.06 -4.96
#